data_AF-A0A3M0GH10-F1
#
_entry.id   AF-A0A3M0GH10-F1
#
_cell.length_a   1.000
_cell.length_b   1.000
_cell.length_c   1.000
_cell.angle_alpha   90.00
_cell.angle_beta   90.00
_cell.angle_gamma   90.00
#
_symmetry.space_group_name_H-M   'P 1'
#
loop_
_entity.id
_entity.type
_entity.pdbx_description
1 polymer ?
#
loop_
_entity_poly.entity_id
_entity_poly.type
_entity_poly.pdbx_seq_one_letter_code
_entity_poly.pdbx_strand_id
1 'polypeptide(L)'
;MRTLLAVGSAAALIAGLGIATTPTANAAPPPSYTIELLPPVAGYWGVEPTGLNDAGDVVGLLRANGTNNDASALWRSGARAHPVRIAPTSTAYGISGTGVVPVIAESAPGAGGWKALLWRNGTSSVVATGAGSQGGWSTISENSIALTSGGALWTSPTAATQLSRTVGSRTYAELETADISSNGRFVVGKARDSGEYGDAVRWTDKAMKVLGTPYGTEDHDVAGVNDAGVAVGWGSPPSPLGFPNATPVIWDSKGTPSALPMRKSFGSVQALAINNSGTVVGSVDDLRHALVWQDGAVFDLNDVVRKPEGMTIETAIDINASGQIIGVASPAEGPEVGYIATPKAFDVYTTPGTHHYNGRDWRTTCEPYSRTTRCRTEIQATTIQVINGRYVHAKGWAFNNLTYLPSARTLWKSNPLAQPGNHTINGRQWKTECDNAHTGRNGCRSYMLVSVITATATTGGGYTYAVRDAWVFNNIVKFN
;
A
#
# COMPACT_ATOMS: atom_id res chain seq x y z
N MET A 1 -4.75 31.27 11.58
CA MET A 1 -4.58 31.36 13.05
C MET A 1 -4.42 29.97 13.62
N ARG A 2 -3.26 29.63 14.21
CA ARG A 2 -3.02 28.32 14.84
C ARG A 2 -3.33 28.44 16.33
N THR A 3 -4.46 27.90 16.77
CA THR A 3 -4.81 27.81 18.20
C THR A 3 -4.10 26.59 18.79
N LEU A 4 -3.15 26.80 19.72
CA LEU A 4 -2.56 25.73 20.52
C LEU A 4 -3.50 25.38 21.67
N LEU A 5 -4.03 24.16 21.68
CA LEU A 5 -4.77 23.58 22.81
C LEU A 5 -3.77 22.84 23.70
N ALA A 6 -3.49 23.37 24.90
CA ALA A 6 -2.68 22.68 25.90
C ALA A 6 -3.55 22.21 27.07
N VAL A 7 -3.51 20.90 27.33
CA VAL A 7 -4.13 20.29 28.51
C VAL A 7 -3.26 20.63 29.73
N GLY A 8 -3.83 21.38 30.67
CA GLY A 8 -3.20 21.59 31.98
C GLY A 8 -3.03 20.23 32.67
N SER A 9 -1.80 19.92 33.08
CA SER A 9 -1.45 18.68 33.75
C SER A 9 -2.21 18.58 35.08
N ALA A 10 -3.31 17.82 35.11
CA ALA A 10 -3.86 17.33 36.36
C ALA A 10 -2.96 16.17 36.83
N ALA A 11 -2.23 16.42 37.92
CA ALA A 11 -1.27 15.52 38.53
C ALA A 11 -1.82 14.09 38.73
N ALA A 12 -1.02 13.11 38.31
CA ALA A 12 -0.91 11.82 38.96
C ALA A 12 0.59 11.49 39.04
N LEU A 13 1.12 11.52 40.27
CA LEU A 13 2.45 11.03 40.65
C LEU A 13 2.68 9.62 40.09
N ILE A 14 3.81 9.38 39.40
CA ILE A 14 4.81 8.34 39.71
C ILE A 14 6.18 8.84 39.21
N ALA A 15 7.16 8.84 40.11
CA ALA A 15 8.55 9.21 39.87
C ALA A 15 9.33 8.09 39.16
N GLY A 16 10.24 8.47 38.27
CA GLY A 16 11.25 7.60 37.69
C GLY A 16 12.28 8.43 36.92
N LEU A 17 13.47 8.63 37.51
CA LEU A 17 14.60 9.25 36.83
C LEU A 17 15.06 8.36 35.68
N GLY A 18 15.17 8.95 34.48
CA GLY A 18 15.82 8.33 33.32
C GLY A 18 16.74 9.35 32.67
N ILE A 19 18.03 9.02 32.61
CA ILE A 19 19.08 9.78 31.93
C ILE A 19 18.71 9.86 30.43
N ALA A 20 18.57 11.08 29.91
CA ALA A 20 18.26 11.31 28.50
C ALA A 20 19.54 11.23 27.66
N THR A 21 19.77 10.10 27.01
CA THR A 21 20.55 10.07 25.78
C THR A 21 19.67 10.63 24.65
N THR A 22 20.25 11.47 23.79
CA THR A 22 19.59 11.99 22.60
C THR A 22 19.18 10.83 21.69
N PRO A 23 17.89 10.64 21.34
CA PRO A 23 17.53 9.66 20.34
C PRO A 23 17.86 10.23 18.95
N THR A 24 18.59 9.43 18.18
CA THR A 24 18.69 9.54 16.73
C THR A 24 17.29 9.59 16.12
N ALA A 25 17.15 10.24 14.95
CA ALA A 25 15.90 10.22 14.18
C ALA A 25 15.48 8.75 13.96
N ASN A 26 14.48 8.28 14.72
CA ASN A 26 14.00 6.91 14.58
C ASN A 26 13.18 6.83 13.29
N ALA A 27 13.51 5.86 12.45
CA ALA A 27 12.73 5.50 11.27
C ALA A 27 11.26 5.24 11.65
N ALA A 28 10.34 5.50 10.72
CA ALA A 28 8.95 5.07 10.86
C ALA A 28 8.90 3.57 11.22
N PRO A 29 7.95 3.14 12.08
CA PRO A 29 7.83 1.73 12.41
C PRO A 29 7.61 0.92 11.12
N PRO A 30 8.18 -0.29 11.03
CA PRO A 30 7.96 -1.13 9.87
C PRO A 30 6.45 -1.35 9.67
N PRO A 31 5.97 -1.39 8.42
CA PRO A 31 4.59 -1.76 8.18
C PRO A 31 4.33 -3.16 8.73
N SER A 32 3.06 -3.48 8.94
CA SER A 32 2.65 -4.83 9.34
C SER A 32 1.56 -5.30 8.40
N TYR A 33 1.66 -6.55 7.96
CA TYR A 33 0.71 -7.15 7.03
C TYR A 33 0.14 -8.45 7.60
N THR A 34 -1.11 -8.73 7.23
CA THR A 34 -1.71 -10.07 7.36
C THR A 34 -1.79 -10.72 6.00
N ILE A 35 -1.51 -12.01 5.92
CA ILE A 35 -1.57 -12.76 4.67
C ILE A 35 -2.80 -13.68 4.62
N GLU A 36 -3.45 -13.71 3.48
CA GLU A 36 -4.45 -14.70 3.08
C GLU A 36 -3.95 -15.41 1.82
N LEU A 37 -4.00 -16.73 1.81
CA LEU A 37 -3.62 -17.52 0.64
C LEU A 37 -4.81 -17.67 -0.31
N LEU A 38 -4.57 -17.57 -1.60
CA LEU A 38 -5.58 -17.89 -2.60
C LEU A 38 -5.85 -19.41 -2.55
N PRO A 39 -7.12 -19.82 -2.43
CA PRO A 39 -7.43 -21.24 -2.28
C PRO A 39 -7.08 -22.02 -3.56
N PRO A 40 -6.63 -23.27 -3.42
CA PRO A 40 -6.36 -24.13 -4.56
C PRO A 40 -7.66 -24.40 -5.33
N VAL A 41 -7.53 -24.61 -6.64
CA VAL A 41 -8.66 -24.90 -7.52
C VAL A 41 -8.54 -26.33 -8.03
N ALA A 42 -9.58 -27.14 -7.79
CA ALA A 42 -9.59 -28.54 -8.22
C ALA A 42 -9.29 -28.69 -9.72
N GLY A 43 -8.35 -29.59 -10.03
CA GLY A 43 -7.83 -29.83 -11.39
C GLY A 43 -6.55 -29.06 -11.74
N TYR A 44 -6.08 -28.17 -10.85
CA TYR A 44 -4.90 -27.33 -11.06
C TYR A 44 -3.94 -27.50 -9.89
N TRP A 45 -2.63 -27.47 -10.18
CA TRP A 45 -1.59 -27.67 -9.17
C TRP A 45 -1.09 -26.36 -8.57
N GLY A 46 -1.28 -25.22 -9.26
CA GLY A 46 -0.80 -23.91 -8.81
C GLY A 46 -1.79 -22.79 -9.11
N VAL A 47 -1.67 -21.71 -8.34
CA VAL A 47 -2.44 -20.47 -8.51
C VAL A 47 -1.46 -19.30 -8.51
N GLU A 48 -1.41 -18.55 -9.60
CA GLU A 48 -0.52 -17.40 -9.76
C GLU A 48 -1.34 -16.13 -10.03
N PRO A 49 -1.39 -15.18 -9.09
CA PRO A 49 -2.12 -13.94 -9.29
C PRO A 49 -1.39 -13.04 -10.29
N THR A 50 -2.14 -12.39 -11.18
CA THR A 50 -1.61 -11.51 -12.23
C THR A 50 -2.11 -10.08 -12.14
N GLY A 51 -3.17 -9.81 -11.36
CA GLY A 51 -3.60 -8.44 -11.11
C GLY A 51 -4.60 -8.32 -9.96
N LEU A 52 -4.61 -7.14 -9.35
CA LEU A 52 -5.42 -6.76 -8.20
C LEU A 52 -6.09 -5.42 -8.48
N ASN A 53 -7.40 -5.31 -8.23
CA ASN A 53 -8.07 -4.01 -8.27
C ASN A 53 -8.23 -3.35 -6.89
N ASP A 54 -8.66 -2.09 -6.89
CA ASP A 54 -8.92 -1.29 -5.69
C ASP A 54 -10.07 -1.83 -4.83
N ALA A 55 -10.94 -2.68 -5.38
CA ALA A 55 -11.97 -3.39 -4.61
C ALA A 55 -11.42 -4.62 -3.86
N GLY A 56 -10.16 -4.99 -4.10
CA GLY A 56 -9.50 -6.17 -3.53
C GLY A 56 -9.80 -7.48 -4.27
N ASP A 57 -10.39 -7.41 -5.46
CA ASP A 57 -10.59 -8.56 -6.33
C ASP A 57 -9.28 -8.90 -7.02
N VAL A 58 -8.98 -10.19 -7.13
CA VAL A 58 -7.74 -10.72 -7.70
C VAL A 58 -8.07 -11.55 -8.93
N VAL A 59 -7.31 -11.36 -10.01
CA VAL A 59 -7.30 -12.25 -11.16
C VAL A 59 -5.97 -12.99 -11.24
N GLY A 60 -5.97 -14.17 -11.86
CA GLY A 60 -4.75 -14.96 -11.96
C GLY A 60 -4.92 -16.21 -12.82
N LEU A 61 -3.78 -16.87 -13.00
CA LEU A 61 -3.64 -18.13 -13.70
C LEU A 61 -3.84 -19.32 -12.76
N LEU A 62 -4.49 -20.34 -13.29
CA LEU A 62 -4.59 -21.68 -12.73
C LEU A 62 -3.65 -22.58 -13.54
N ARG A 63 -2.61 -23.10 -12.89
CA ARG A 63 -1.59 -23.92 -13.55
C ARG A 63 -2.02 -25.38 -13.65
N ALA A 64 -2.07 -25.90 -14.87
CA ALA A 64 -2.49 -27.27 -15.15
C ALA A 64 -1.29 -28.22 -15.35
N ASN A 65 -1.54 -29.53 -15.23
CA ASN A 65 -0.55 -30.55 -15.59
C ASN A 65 -0.51 -30.71 -17.12
N GLY A 66 0.65 -30.44 -17.74
CA GLY A 66 0.85 -30.52 -19.19
C GLY A 66 0.90 -29.16 -19.90
N THR A 67 1.28 -29.15 -21.18
CA THR A 67 1.42 -27.91 -21.96
C THR A 67 0.05 -27.41 -22.47
N ASN A 68 -0.22 -26.11 -22.35
CA ASN A 68 -1.37 -25.40 -22.92
C ASN A 68 -2.76 -25.65 -22.31
N ASN A 69 -2.85 -26.04 -21.04
CA ASN A 69 -4.15 -26.25 -20.36
C ASN A 69 -4.39 -25.26 -19.20
N ASP A 70 -3.58 -24.20 -19.10
CA ASP A 70 -3.75 -23.17 -18.08
C ASP A 70 -5.07 -22.43 -18.27
N ALA A 71 -5.74 -22.16 -17.16
CA ALA A 71 -6.99 -21.41 -17.14
C ALA A 71 -6.80 -20.11 -16.37
N SER A 72 -7.76 -19.19 -16.49
CA SER A 72 -7.80 -17.97 -15.68
C SER A 72 -8.99 -17.99 -14.74
N ALA A 73 -8.83 -17.38 -13.56
CA ALA A 73 -9.88 -17.26 -12.56
C ALA A 73 -9.87 -15.91 -11.85
N LEU A 74 -11.03 -15.58 -11.27
CA LEU A 74 -11.28 -14.38 -10.48
C LEU A 74 -11.65 -14.75 -9.04
N TRP A 75 -10.93 -14.22 -8.07
CA TRP A 75 -11.21 -14.31 -6.64
C TRP A 75 -11.73 -12.96 -6.14
N ARG A 76 -13.01 -12.91 -5.73
CA ARG A 76 -13.59 -11.66 -5.21
C ARG A 76 -13.24 -11.43 -3.75
N SER A 77 -13.01 -10.18 -3.32
CA SER A 77 -12.51 -9.88 -1.97
C SER A 77 -13.37 -10.43 -0.82
N GLY A 78 -14.68 -10.60 -1.03
CA GLY A 78 -15.61 -11.17 -0.04
C GLY A 78 -15.97 -12.64 -0.25
N ALA A 79 -15.43 -13.29 -1.29
CA ALA A 79 -15.82 -14.63 -1.71
C ALA A 79 -14.64 -15.42 -2.32
N ARG A 80 -13.42 -15.22 -1.81
CA ARG A 80 -12.20 -15.88 -2.34
C ARG A 80 -12.28 -17.41 -2.33
N ALA A 81 -13.01 -18.01 -1.40
CA ALA A 81 -13.25 -19.46 -1.33
C ALA A 81 -13.95 -20.05 -2.57
N HIS A 82 -14.60 -19.23 -3.40
CA HIS A 82 -15.35 -19.66 -4.57
C HIS A 82 -14.93 -18.85 -5.81
N PRO A 83 -13.75 -19.13 -6.38
CA PRO A 83 -13.28 -18.41 -7.56
C PRO A 83 -14.16 -18.66 -8.78
N VAL A 84 -14.35 -17.63 -9.59
CA VAL A 84 -15.07 -17.69 -10.86
C VAL A 84 -14.09 -18.05 -11.97
N ARG A 85 -14.30 -19.17 -12.67
CA ARG A 85 -13.52 -19.49 -13.87
C ARG A 85 -13.86 -18.52 -14.99
N ILE A 86 -12.82 -17.96 -15.63
CA ILE A 86 -12.96 -16.98 -16.72
C ILE A 86 -13.11 -17.72 -18.06
N ALA A 87 -12.14 -18.59 -18.39
CA ALA A 87 -12.16 -19.45 -19.57
C ALA A 87 -11.23 -20.67 -19.36
N PRO A 88 -11.50 -21.81 -20.01
CA PRO A 88 -10.81 -23.09 -19.75
C PRO A 88 -9.35 -23.13 -20.20
N THR A 89 -9.01 -22.52 -21.34
CA THR A 89 -7.64 -22.35 -21.83
C THR A 89 -7.40 -20.87 -22.05
N SER A 90 -6.84 -20.19 -21.05
CA SER A 90 -6.76 -18.73 -21.06
C SER A 90 -5.72 -18.12 -20.12
N THR A 91 -5.28 -16.91 -20.49
CA THR A 91 -4.41 -16.04 -19.71
C THR A 91 -5.08 -14.70 -19.45
N ALA A 92 -5.15 -14.29 -18.18
CA ALA A 92 -5.67 -13.01 -17.74
C ALA A 92 -4.53 -12.10 -17.25
N TYR A 93 -4.62 -10.82 -17.59
CA TYR A 93 -3.49 -9.87 -17.45
C TYR A 93 -3.74 -8.73 -16.45
N GLY A 94 -4.93 -8.65 -15.87
CA GLY A 94 -5.28 -7.62 -14.90
C GLY A 94 -6.78 -7.53 -14.68
N ILE A 95 -7.21 -6.70 -13.73
CA ILE A 95 -8.63 -6.47 -13.45
C ILE A 95 -8.86 -5.01 -13.13
N SER A 96 -9.87 -4.41 -13.75
CA SER A 96 -10.30 -3.05 -13.44
C SER A 96 -11.24 -3.01 -12.24
N GLY A 97 -11.44 -1.84 -11.63
CA GLY A 97 -12.41 -1.60 -10.57
C GLY A 97 -13.86 -1.83 -10.98
N THR A 98 -14.14 -1.92 -12.28
CA THR A 98 -15.48 -2.27 -12.79
C THR A 98 -15.64 -3.77 -13.11
N GLY A 99 -14.58 -4.57 -12.89
CA GLY A 99 -14.54 -6.02 -13.09
C GLY A 99 -14.29 -6.47 -14.53
N VAL A 100 -13.81 -5.58 -15.40
CA VAL A 100 -13.32 -5.96 -16.75
C VAL A 100 -11.95 -6.59 -16.63
N VAL A 101 -11.74 -7.71 -17.33
CA VAL A 101 -10.50 -8.47 -17.39
C VAL A 101 -10.08 -8.64 -18.86
N PRO A 102 -8.90 -8.15 -19.28
CA PRO A 102 -8.31 -8.51 -20.56
C PRO A 102 -7.79 -9.96 -20.52
N VAL A 103 -8.20 -10.76 -21.50
CA VAL A 103 -7.93 -12.19 -21.56
C VAL A 103 -7.45 -12.59 -22.96
N ILE A 104 -6.48 -13.49 -23.05
CA ILE A 104 -6.22 -14.27 -24.26
C ILE A 104 -6.75 -15.68 -24.01
N ALA A 105 -7.61 -16.18 -24.89
CA ALA A 105 -8.19 -17.53 -24.74
C ALA A 105 -8.25 -18.27 -26.09
N GLU A 106 -8.21 -19.60 -26.03
CA GLU A 106 -8.37 -20.43 -27.22
C GLU A 106 -9.81 -20.36 -27.75
N SER A 107 -9.98 -20.27 -29.07
CA SER A 107 -11.30 -20.15 -29.71
C SER A 107 -12.18 -21.40 -29.56
N ALA A 108 -11.56 -22.57 -29.42
CA ALA A 108 -12.16 -23.84 -29.03
C ALA A 108 -11.01 -24.78 -28.59
N PRO A 109 -11.22 -25.75 -27.68
CA PRO A 109 -10.16 -26.65 -27.22
C PRO A 109 -9.48 -27.39 -28.38
N GLY A 110 -8.16 -27.22 -28.52
CA GLY A 110 -7.35 -27.88 -29.55
C GLY A 110 -7.49 -27.31 -30.96
N ALA A 111 -8.13 -26.15 -31.13
CA ALA A 111 -8.32 -25.50 -32.43
C ALA A 111 -7.16 -24.58 -32.84
N GLY A 112 -6.19 -24.31 -31.95
CA GLY A 112 -4.95 -23.60 -32.26
C GLY A 112 -5.08 -22.09 -32.53
N GLY A 113 -6.30 -21.53 -32.43
CA GLY A 113 -6.56 -20.10 -32.63
C GLY A 113 -6.79 -19.36 -31.31
N TRP A 114 -5.83 -18.54 -30.89
CA TRP A 114 -5.98 -17.68 -29.70
C TRP A 114 -6.69 -16.37 -30.06
N LYS A 115 -7.59 -15.90 -29.19
CA LYS A 115 -8.33 -14.64 -29.33
C LYS A 115 -8.10 -13.74 -28.14
N ALA A 116 -7.90 -12.45 -28.43
CA ALA A 116 -7.94 -11.40 -27.43
C ALA A 116 -9.41 -11.05 -27.12
N LEU A 117 -9.76 -11.07 -25.84
CA LEU A 117 -11.11 -10.88 -25.33
C LEU A 117 -11.08 -9.85 -24.19
N LEU A 118 -12.20 -9.15 -24.00
CA LEU A 118 -12.52 -8.48 -22.75
C LEU A 118 -13.63 -9.29 -22.05
N TRP A 119 -13.32 -9.82 -20.87
CA TRP A 119 -14.25 -10.56 -20.04
C TRP A 119 -14.86 -9.66 -18.96
N ARG A 120 -16.14 -9.84 -18.68
CA ARG A 120 -16.82 -9.21 -17.53
C ARG A 120 -18.00 -10.06 -17.09
N ASN A 121 -18.03 -10.43 -15.81
CA ASN A 121 -19.17 -11.14 -15.18
C ASN A 121 -19.68 -12.34 -15.99
N GLY A 122 -18.78 -13.21 -16.43
CA GLY A 122 -19.10 -14.42 -17.19
C GLY A 122 -19.35 -14.22 -18.68
N THR A 123 -19.28 -12.98 -19.17
CA THR A 123 -19.45 -12.65 -20.59
C THR A 123 -18.11 -12.27 -21.21
N SER A 124 -17.75 -12.92 -22.32
CA SER A 124 -16.56 -12.61 -23.10
C SER A 124 -16.93 -11.86 -24.39
N SER A 125 -16.30 -10.72 -24.63
CA SER A 125 -16.43 -9.97 -25.88
C SER A 125 -15.14 -10.08 -26.68
N VAL A 126 -15.24 -10.56 -27.93
CA VAL A 126 -14.09 -10.61 -28.84
C VAL A 126 -13.70 -9.19 -29.21
N VAL A 127 -12.41 -8.88 -29.09
CA VAL A 127 -11.87 -7.59 -29.50
C VAL A 127 -11.67 -7.58 -31.01
N ALA A 128 -12.01 -6.47 -31.67
CA ALA A 128 -11.85 -6.31 -33.11
C ALA A 128 -10.40 -6.61 -33.55
N THR A 129 -10.23 -7.24 -34.71
CA THR A 129 -8.92 -7.69 -35.24
C THR A 129 -7.88 -6.56 -35.21
N GLY A 130 -6.77 -6.79 -34.50
CA GLY A 130 -5.66 -5.84 -34.29
C GLY A 130 -4.81 -6.16 -33.06
N ALA A 131 -5.37 -6.87 -32.06
CA ALA A 131 -4.61 -7.39 -30.93
C ALA A 131 -3.63 -8.52 -31.33
N GLY A 132 -3.97 -9.31 -32.36
CA GLY A 132 -3.15 -10.42 -32.84
C GLY A 132 -1.98 -10.04 -33.77
N SER A 133 -1.88 -8.78 -34.19
CA SER A 133 -0.75 -8.28 -34.99
C SER A 133 0.20 -7.36 -34.23
N GLN A 134 -0.03 -7.11 -32.92
CA GLN A 134 0.77 -6.19 -32.08
C GLN A 134 0.90 -6.61 -30.60
N GLY A 135 1.18 -7.89 -30.32
CA GLY A 135 1.54 -8.36 -28.98
C GLY A 135 0.34 -8.54 -28.03
N GLY A 136 0.49 -9.42 -27.03
CA GLY A 136 -0.56 -9.77 -26.07
C GLY A 136 -1.04 -8.58 -25.22
N TRP A 137 -1.95 -8.84 -24.28
CA TRP A 137 -2.29 -7.85 -23.25
C TRP A 137 -1.09 -7.61 -22.33
N SER A 138 -0.96 -6.38 -21.80
CA SER A 138 -0.05 -6.06 -20.70
C SER A 138 -0.82 -6.02 -19.38
N THR A 139 -1.86 -5.18 -19.32
CA THR A 139 -2.64 -4.92 -18.09
C THR A 139 -3.94 -4.15 -18.41
N ILE A 140 -4.65 -3.67 -17.41
CA ILE A 140 -5.82 -2.80 -17.49
C ILE A 140 -5.83 -1.79 -16.35
N SER A 141 -6.24 -0.55 -16.63
CA SER A 141 -6.41 0.47 -15.58
C SER A 141 -7.69 0.26 -14.76
N GLU A 142 -7.74 0.91 -13.59
CA GLU A 142 -8.95 0.93 -12.75
C GLU A 142 -10.19 1.45 -13.49
N ASN A 143 -10.03 2.45 -14.35
CA ASN A 143 -11.10 2.98 -15.20
C ASN A 143 -11.37 2.18 -16.49
N SER A 144 -10.90 0.92 -16.55
CA SER A 144 -11.21 -0.05 -17.61
C SER A 144 -10.65 0.28 -19.00
N ILE A 145 -9.42 0.81 -19.05
CA ILE A 145 -8.65 0.96 -20.28
C ILE A 145 -7.65 -0.20 -20.36
N ALA A 146 -7.91 -1.17 -21.22
CA ALA A 146 -7.03 -2.32 -21.41
C ALA A 146 -5.86 -1.94 -22.32
N LEU A 147 -4.65 -2.35 -21.94
CA LEU A 147 -3.40 -2.03 -22.61
C LEU A 147 -2.81 -3.27 -23.26
N THR A 148 -2.44 -3.20 -24.54
CA THR A 148 -1.66 -4.24 -25.22
C THR A 148 -0.18 -3.92 -25.19
N SER A 149 0.69 -4.95 -25.25
CA SER A 149 2.15 -4.76 -25.21
C SER A 149 2.67 -3.93 -26.40
N GLY A 150 2.01 -3.97 -27.55
CA GLY A 150 2.29 -3.09 -28.69
C GLY A 150 1.80 -1.65 -28.54
N GLY A 151 1.21 -1.27 -27.40
CA GLY A 151 0.80 0.11 -27.08
C GLY A 151 -0.57 0.54 -27.58
N ALA A 152 -1.53 -0.39 -27.72
CA ALA A 152 -2.92 -0.05 -28.00
C ALA A 152 -3.75 0.05 -26.71
N LEU A 153 -4.49 1.14 -26.56
CA LEU A 153 -5.40 1.43 -25.46
C LEU A 153 -6.84 1.14 -25.88
N TRP A 154 -7.48 0.15 -25.25
CA TRP A 154 -8.83 -0.30 -25.55
C TRP A 154 -9.81 0.16 -24.48
N THR A 155 -10.79 0.98 -24.86
CA THR A 155 -11.88 1.43 -23.96
C THR A 155 -13.16 0.61 -24.16
N SER A 156 -13.23 -0.16 -25.23
CA SER A 156 -14.29 -1.13 -25.52
C SER A 156 -13.75 -2.20 -26.49
N PRO A 157 -14.46 -3.30 -26.75
CA PRO A 157 -14.04 -4.30 -27.73
C PRO A 157 -13.85 -3.77 -29.17
N THR A 158 -14.36 -2.59 -29.48
CA THR A 158 -14.32 -1.99 -30.83
C THR A 158 -13.63 -0.63 -30.88
N ALA A 159 -13.20 -0.08 -29.74
CA ALA A 159 -12.58 1.23 -29.65
C ALA A 159 -11.15 1.11 -29.10
N ALA A 160 -10.18 1.32 -29.99
CA ALA A 160 -8.76 1.34 -29.67
C ALA A 160 -8.12 2.68 -30.04
N THR A 161 -7.17 3.15 -29.24
CA THR A 161 -6.24 4.22 -29.65
C THR A 161 -4.80 3.74 -29.51
N GLN A 162 -3.98 3.99 -30.53
CA GLN A 162 -2.56 3.66 -30.49
C GLN A 162 -1.76 4.76 -29.78
N LEU A 163 -0.80 4.36 -28.93
CA LEU A 163 0.19 5.26 -28.35
C LEU A 163 1.19 5.76 -29.40
N SER A 164 1.65 7.01 -29.26
CA SER A 164 2.69 7.58 -30.12
C SER A 164 3.98 6.77 -30.02
N ARG A 165 4.65 6.54 -31.15
CA ARG A 165 6.02 5.99 -31.20
C ARG A 165 7.09 7.07 -31.41
N THR A 166 6.68 8.33 -31.38
CA THR A 166 7.49 9.46 -31.81
C THR A 166 7.71 10.44 -30.65
N VAL A 167 8.96 10.88 -30.50
CA VAL A 167 9.39 11.94 -29.59
C VAL A 167 10.21 12.95 -30.38
N GLY A 168 9.72 14.19 -30.49
CA GLY A 168 10.33 15.19 -31.37
C GLY A 168 10.34 14.70 -32.82
N SER A 169 11.53 14.55 -33.41
CA SER A 169 11.72 14.01 -34.75
C SER A 169 12.10 12.52 -34.80
N ARG A 170 12.31 11.86 -33.65
CA ARG A 170 12.68 10.45 -33.57
C ARG A 170 11.42 9.59 -33.51
N THR A 171 11.37 8.53 -34.30
CA THR A 171 10.32 7.51 -34.27
C THR A 171 10.95 6.15 -34.03
N TYR A 172 10.54 5.47 -32.96
CA TYR A 172 11.03 4.15 -32.59
C TYR A 172 10.37 3.05 -33.41
N ALA A 173 11.12 1.99 -33.73
CA ALA A 173 10.62 0.83 -34.44
C ALA A 173 9.59 0.03 -33.61
N GLU A 174 9.89 -0.20 -32.34
CA GLU A 174 9.13 -1.10 -31.47
C GLU A 174 8.74 -0.43 -30.15
N LEU A 175 7.56 -0.82 -29.64
CA LEU A 175 7.09 -0.52 -28.29
C LEU A 175 6.86 -1.81 -27.53
N GLU A 176 7.13 -1.77 -26.23
CA GLU A 176 6.79 -2.82 -25.28
C GLU A 176 6.27 -2.17 -24.01
N THR A 177 4.94 -2.14 -23.84
CA THR A 177 4.32 -1.47 -22.69
C THR A 177 4.25 -2.38 -21.47
N ALA A 178 4.56 -1.83 -20.30
CA ALA A 178 4.56 -2.55 -19.03
C ALA A 178 3.26 -2.31 -18.24
N ASP A 179 2.92 -1.03 -17.99
CA ASP A 179 1.85 -0.69 -17.04
C ASP A 179 1.11 0.60 -17.42
N ILE A 180 -0.10 0.76 -16.88
CA ILE A 180 -0.98 1.91 -17.02
C ILE A 180 -1.50 2.35 -15.64
N SER A 181 -1.43 3.65 -15.36
CA SER A 181 -1.91 4.20 -14.09
C SER A 181 -3.41 3.99 -13.90
N SER A 182 -3.88 3.96 -12.66
CA SER A 182 -5.29 3.72 -12.32
C SER A 182 -6.26 4.64 -13.07
N ASN A 183 -5.91 5.92 -13.23
CA ASN A 183 -6.70 6.90 -13.98
C ASN A 183 -6.56 6.80 -15.51
N GLY A 184 -5.70 5.93 -16.02
CA GLY A 184 -5.48 5.68 -17.44
C GLY A 184 -4.69 6.76 -18.19
N ARG A 185 -4.16 7.78 -17.50
CA ARG A 185 -3.48 8.92 -18.13
C ARG A 185 -2.00 8.66 -18.40
N PHE A 186 -1.37 7.84 -17.56
CA PHE A 186 0.04 7.50 -17.69
C PHE A 186 0.19 6.05 -18.12
N VAL A 187 1.06 5.82 -19.09
CA VAL A 187 1.50 4.48 -19.50
C VAL A 187 3.02 4.48 -19.43
N VAL A 188 3.63 3.37 -19.02
CA VAL A 188 5.09 3.18 -19.06
C VAL A 188 5.46 1.93 -19.84
N GLY A 189 6.68 1.90 -20.36
CA GLY A 189 7.22 0.76 -21.07
C GLY A 189 8.59 1.05 -21.67
N LYS A 190 9.00 0.22 -22.62
CA LYS A 190 10.20 0.41 -23.43
C LYS A 190 9.87 0.83 -24.85
N ALA A 191 10.76 1.62 -25.43
CA ALA A 191 10.82 1.87 -26.86
C ALA A 191 12.23 1.57 -27.37
N ARG A 192 12.34 0.82 -28.47
CA ARG A 192 13.65 0.43 -29.02
C ARG A 192 13.67 0.51 -30.53
N ASP A 193 14.87 0.75 -31.05
CA ASP A 193 15.21 0.45 -32.43
C ASP A 193 15.67 -1.02 -32.51
N SER A 194 15.54 -1.65 -33.68
CA SER A 194 15.72 -3.10 -33.82
C SER A 194 17.13 -3.54 -33.38
N GLY A 195 17.22 -4.39 -32.36
CA GLY A 195 18.48 -4.94 -31.86
C GLY A 195 19.20 -4.09 -30.79
N GLU A 196 18.60 -2.99 -30.33
CA GLU A 196 19.16 -2.11 -29.29
C GLU A 196 18.53 -2.35 -27.90
N TYR A 197 19.27 -1.98 -26.85
CA TYR A 197 18.72 -1.84 -25.50
C TYR A 197 17.66 -0.71 -25.52
N GLY A 198 16.47 -0.99 -24.98
CA GLY A 198 15.33 -0.07 -25.09
C GLY A 198 15.40 1.11 -24.12
N ASP A 199 14.95 2.28 -24.58
CA ASP A 199 14.73 3.44 -23.75
C ASP A 199 13.50 3.23 -22.85
N ALA A 200 13.62 3.50 -21.55
CA ALA A 200 12.47 3.59 -20.66
C ALA A 200 11.64 4.83 -21.03
N VAL A 201 10.35 4.67 -21.24
CA VAL A 201 9.47 5.71 -21.76
C VAL A 201 8.19 5.81 -20.96
N ARG A 202 7.61 7.00 -20.95
CA ARG A 202 6.30 7.28 -20.34
C ARG A 202 5.44 8.06 -21.31
N TRP A 203 4.21 7.63 -21.48
CA TRP A 203 3.17 8.40 -22.15
C TRP A 203 2.35 9.18 -21.13
N THR A 204 2.01 10.42 -21.45
CA THR A 204 1.08 11.26 -20.68
C THR A 204 0.01 11.74 -21.63
N ASP A 205 -1.24 11.33 -21.41
CA ASP A 205 -2.34 11.59 -22.33
C ASP A 205 -1.97 11.24 -23.79
N LYS A 206 -1.30 10.08 -23.96
CA LYS A 206 -0.79 9.51 -25.23
C LYS A 206 0.44 10.19 -25.84
N ALA A 207 0.93 11.30 -25.28
CA ALA A 207 2.17 11.93 -25.70
C ALA A 207 3.37 11.25 -25.06
N MET A 208 4.34 10.81 -25.87
CA MET A 208 5.49 10.04 -25.44
C MET A 208 6.61 10.94 -24.91
N LYS A 209 7.29 10.48 -23.86
CA LYS A 209 8.50 11.07 -23.31
C LYS A 209 9.50 9.97 -22.95
N VAL A 210 10.77 10.18 -23.29
CA VAL A 210 11.88 9.37 -22.80
C VAL A 210 12.19 9.74 -21.35
N LEU A 211 12.28 8.73 -20.48
CA LEU A 211 12.68 8.89 -19.10
C LEU A 211 14.21 8.99 -19.01
N GLY A 212 14.73 9.63 -17.98
CA GLY A 212 16.18 9.74 -17.79
C GLY A 212 16.82 8.36 -17.54
N THR A 213 18.00 8.15 -18.11
CA THR A 213 18.77 6.92 -18.00
C THR A 213 19.32 6.72 -16.57
N PRO A 214 18.91 5.68 -15.83
CA PRO A 214 19.46 5.41 -14.52
C PRO A 214 20.93 5.00 -14.62
N TYR A 215 21.76 5.48 -13.69
CA TYR A 215 23.19 5.14 -13.60
C TYR A 215 24.05 5.40 -14.85
N GLY A 216 23.51 6.06 -15.88
CA GLY A 216 24.15 6.25 -17.17
C GLY A 216 24.31 4.98 -18.00
N THR A 217 23.52 3.93 -17.73
CA THR A 217 23.59 2.62 -18.39
C THR A 217 22.33 2.32 -19.19
N GLU A 218 22.47 1.64 -20.32
CA GLU A 218 21.33 1.28 -21.20
C GLU A 218 20.55 0.02 -20.73
N ASP A 219 21.08 -0.71 -19.74
CA ASP A 219 20.43 -1.89 -19.18
C ASP A 219 19.48 -1.50 -18.03
N HIS A 220 18.24 -1.17 -18.41
CA HIS A 220 17.16 -0.77 -17.49
C HIS A 220 15.77 -1.20 -17.97
N ASP A 221 14.81 -1.14 -17.05
CA ASP A 221 13.40 -1.39 -17.31
C ASP A 221 12.48 -0.54 -16.43
N VAL A 222 11.28 -0.28 -16.92
CA VAL A 222 10.20 0.38 -16.18
C VAL A 222 9.03 -0.59 -16.09
N ALA A 223 8.57 -0.84 -14.87
CA ALA A 223 7.61 -1.89 -14.55
C ALA A 223 6.23 -1.34 -14.14
N GLY A 224 6.18 -0.23 -13.39
CA GLY A 224 4.92 0.28 -12.83
C GLY A 224 4.82 1.80 -12.83
N VAL A 225 3.60 2.34 -12.82
CA VAL A 225 3.33 3.79 -12.79
C VAL A 225 2.08 4.17 -12.01
N ASN A 226 2.14 5.26 -11.23
CA ASN A 226 0.98 5.77 -10.50
C ASN A 226 0.33 7.01 -11.16
N ASP A 227 -0.77 7.49 -10.58
CA ASP A 227 -1.55 8.63 -11.11
C ASP A 227 -0.88 10.00 -11.00
N ALA A 228 0.26 10.08 -10.29
CA ALA A 228 1.13 11.26 -10.29
C ALA A 228 2.19 11.21 -11.40
N GLY A 229 2.20 10.14 -12.20
CA GLY A 229 3.21 9.87 -13.22
C GLY A 229 4.54 9.41 -12.65
N VAL A 230 4.63 9.07 -11.36
CA VAL A 230 5.84 8.46 -10.78
C VAL A 230 5.92 7.02 -11.25
N ALA A 231 7.07 6.62 -11.76
CA ALA A 231 7.30 5.29 -12.32
C ALA A 231 8.39 4.54 -11.54
N VAL A 232 8.33 3.22 -11.56
CA VAL A 232 9.29 2.34 -10.88
C VAL A 232 9.77 1.24 -11.81
N GLY A 233 10.91 0.64 -11.49
CA GLY A 233 11.52 -0.41 -12.29
C GLY A 233 12.90 -0.76 -11.76
N TRP A 234 13.83 -1.05 -12.67
CA TRP A 234 15.20 -1.40 -12.32
C TRP A 234 16.21 -0.87 -13.33
N GLY A 235 17.48 -0.81 -12.92
CA GLY A 235 18.61 -0.50 -13.79
C GLY A 235 19.89 -1.11 -13.25
N SER A 236 20.83 -1.40 -14.15
CA SER A 236 22.08 -2.10 -13.84
C SER A 236 23.25 -1.11 -13.77
N PRO A 237 23.69 -0.67 -12.57
CA PRO A 237 24.81 0.25 -12.47
C PRO A 237 26.11 -0.36 -13.03
N PRO A 238 27.05 0.45 -13.54
CA PRO A 238 28.30 -0.06 -14.10
C PRO A 238 29.06 -0.93 -13.09
N SER A 239 29.44 -2.15 -13.50
CA SER A 239 30.17 -3.11 -12.66
C SER A 239 31.59 -3.34 -13.20
N PRO A 240 32.65 -3.16 -12.39
CA PRO A 240 34.03 -3.45 -12.79
C PRO A 240 34.27 -4.92 -13.16
N LEU A 241 33.40 -5.82 -12.69
CA LEU A 241 33.48 -7.27 -12.92
C LEU A 241 32.65 -7.75 -14.12
N GLY A 242 31.95 -6.84 -14.82
CA GLY A 242 31.18 -7.17 -16.03
C GLY A 242 29.82 -7.83 -15.78
N PHE A 243 29.44 -8.09 -14.52
CA PHE A 243 28.13 -8.63 -14.13
C PHE A 243 27.45 -7.62 -13.20
N PRO A 244 26.64 -6.68 -13.73
CA PRO A 244 25.91 -5.74 -12.90
C PRO A 244 24.64 -6.39 -12.34
N ASN A 245 24.37 -6.17 -11.05
CA ASN A 245 23.12 -6.60 -10.42
C ASN A 245 22.03 -5.56 -10.70
N ALA A 246 20.81 -5.99 -11.01
CA ALA A 246 19.68 -5.08 -11.14
C ALA A 246 19.47 -4.35 -9.81
N THR A 247 19.32 -3.03 -9.88
CA THR A 247 19.08 -2.14 -8.74
C THR A 247 17.74 -1.43 -8.94
N PRO A 248 16.88 -1.32 -7.91
CA PRO A 248 15.55 -0.74 -8.05
C PRO A 248 15.64 0.77 -8.30
N VAL A 249 14.86 1.25 -9.26
CA VAL A 249 14.84 2.66 -9.70
C VAL A 249 13.44 3.23 -9.54
N ILE A 250 13.39 4.50 -9.15
CA ILE A 250 12.18 5.33 -9.20
C ILE A 250 12.43 6.56 -10.08
N TRP A 251 11.53 6.81 -11.01
CA TRP A 251 11.49 8.03 -11.83
C TRP A 251 10.42 8.98 -11.27
N ASP A 252 10.82 10.22 -10.98
CA ASP A 252 9.88 11.24 -10.53
C ASP A 252 8.86 11.63 -11.62
N SER A 253 7.91 12.52 -11.28
CA SER A 253 6.92 13.00 -12.26
C SER A 253 7.55 13.78 -13.43
N LYS A 254 8.80 14.22 -13.32
CA LYS A 254 9.57 14.83 -14.41
C LYS A 254 10.39 13.81 -15.20
N GLY A 255 10.38 12.53 -14.81
CA GLY A 255 11.13 11.45 -15.45
C GLY A 255 12.60 11.40 -15.05
N THR A 256 12.97 11.97 -13.90
CA THR A 256 14.34 11.92 -13.37
C THR A 256 14.53 10.65 -12.55
N PRO A 257 15.48 9.76 -12.88
CA PRO A 257 15.74 8.54 -12.12
C PRO A 257 16.46 8.82 -10.81
N SER A 258 16.16 8.01 -9.80
CA SER A 258 16.93 7.87 -8.57
C SER A 258 16.84 6.43 -8.04
N ALA A 259 17.84 6.01 -7.27
CA ALA A 259 17.85 4.68 -6.67
C ALA A 259 16.83 4.60 -5.52
N LEU A 260 16.06 3.51 -5.45
CA LEU A 260 15.30 3.18 -4.26
C LEU A 260 16.24 2.62 -3.17
N PRO A 261 15.92 2.80 -1.88
CA PRO A 261 16.70 2.22 -0.78
C PRO A 261 16.88 0.71 -0.94
N MET A 262 18.09 0.19 -0.71
CA MET A 262 18.39 -1.23 -0.85
C MET A 262 19.27 -1.71 0.32
N ARG A 263 19.00 -2.91 0.86
CA ARG A 263 19.87 -3.54 1.87
C ARG A 263 21.12 -4.09 1.18
N LYS A 264 22.30 -3.92 1.78
CA LYS A 264 23.59 -4.39 1.22
C LYS A 264 23.66 -5.90 0.96
N SER A 265 22.84 -6.69 1.65
CA SER A 265 22.77 -8.15 1.51
C SER A 265 21.96 -8.61 0.31
N PHE A 266 21.24 -7.72 -0.37
CA PHE A 266 20.47 -8.08 -1.55
C PHE A 266 21.33 -8.03 -2.81
N GLY A 267 21.17 -9.04 -3.66
CA GLY A 267 21.84 -9.17 -4.97
C GLY A 267 21.07 -8.39 -6.03
N SER A 268 20.42 -9.10 -6.95
CA SER A 268 19.52 -8.50 -7.96
C SER A 268 18.15 -8.14 -7.36
N VAL A 269 17.72 -6.89 -7.52
CA VAL A 269 16.47 -6.37 -6.94
C VAL A 269 15.67 -5.58 -7.98
N GLN A 270 14.38 -5.89 -8.07
CA GLN A 270 13.46 -5.27 -9.00
C GLN A 270 12.30 -4.61 -8.25
N ALA A 271 11.93 -3.39 -8.66
CA ALA A 271 10.65 -2.78 -8.28
C ALA A 271 9.63 -3.05 -9.39
N LEU A 272 8.48 -3.62 -9.03
CA LEU A 272 7.52 -4.19 -9.98
C LEU A 272 6.22 -3.38 -10.08
N ALA A 273 5.74 -2.81 -8.98
CA ALA A 273 4.50 -2.04 -8.96
C ALA A 273 4.53 -0.88 -7.94
N ILE A 274 3.71 0.14 -8.16
CA ILE A 274 3.60 1.33 -7.31
C ILE A 274 2.14 1.77 -7.20
N ASN A 275 1.67 2.11 -5.99
CA ASN A 275 0.34 2.68 -5.80
C ASN A 275 0.35 4.22 -5.73
N ASN A 276 -0.85 4.80 -5.68
CA ASN A 276 -1.04 6.26 -5.59
C ASN A 276 -0.58 6.90 -4.28
N SER A 277 -0.29 6.11 -3.24
CA SER A 277 0.31 6.61 -1.99
C SER A 277 1.85 6.65 -2.07
N GLY A 278 2.44 6.15 -3.17
CA GLY A 278 3.89 6.06 -3.34
C GLY A 278 4.52 4.82 -2.70
N THR A 279 3.72 3.85 -2.24
CA THR A 279 4.24 2.55 -1.80
C THR A 279 4.61 1.73 -3.03
N VAL A 280 5.84 1.20 -3.03
CA VAL A 280 6.38 0.37 -4.11
C VAL A 280 6.53 -1.06 -3.63
N VAL A 281 6.34 -2.02 -4.50
CA VAL A 281 6.58 -3.45 -4.22
C VAL A 281 7.44 -4.09 -5.28
N GLY A 282 8.06 -5.22 -4.95
CA GLY A 282 8.91 -5.95 -5.87
C GLY A 282 9.57 -7.17 -5.23
N SER A 283 10.74 -7.55 -5.71
CA SER A 283 11.44 -8.75 -5.25
C SER A 283 12.96 -8.65 -5.32
N VAL A 284 13.61 -9.52 -4.55
CA VAL A 284 15.02 -9.89 -4.72
C VAL A 284 15.06 -11.18 -5.53
N ASP A 285 15.68 -11.19 -6.70
CA ASP A 285 15.63 -12.33 -7.63
C ASP A 285 16.37 -13.55 -7.06
N ASP A 286 17.60 -13.34 -6.57
CA ASP A 286 18.48 -14.43 -6.11
C ASP A 286 17.99 -15.11 -4.83
N LEU A 287 17.29 -14.35 -3.98
CA LEU A 287 16.71 -14.86 -2.73
C LEU A 287 15.25 -15.29 -2.90
N ARG A 288 14.58 -14.85 -3.98
CA ARG A 288 13.12 -14.90 -4.15
C ARG A 288 12.44 -14.39 -2.89
N HIS A 289 12.69 -13.14 -2.51
CA HIS A 289 12.06 -12.48 -1.36
C HIS A 289 11.27 -11.27 -1.80
N ALA A 290 10.00 -11.20 -1.40
CA ALA A 290 9.14 -10.08 -1.72
C ALA A 290 9.51 -8.85 -0.88
N LEU A 291 9.53 -7.67 -1.52
CA LEU A 291 9.89 -6.40 -0.89
C LEU A 291 8.73 -5.40 -0.93
N VAL A 292 8.73 -4.51 0.06
CA VAL A 292 7.91 -3.30 0.07
C VAL A 292 8.76 -2.09 0.43
N TRP A 293 8.69 -1.04 -0.38
CA TRP A 293 9.21 0.28 -0.05
C TRP A 293 8.08 1.18 0.40
N GLN A 294 8.24 1.73 1.59
CA GLN A 294 7.28 2.64 2.19
C GLN A 294 8.02 3.68 3.04
N ASP A 295 7.59 4.94 2.94
CA ASP A 295 8.14 6.05 3.72
C ASP A 295 9.68 6.19 3.63
N GLY A 296 10.23 5.91 2.45
CA GLY A 296 11.67 6.03 2.19
C GLY A 296 12.54 4.91 2.76
N ALA A 297 11.94 3.80 3.20
CA ALA A 297 12.64 2.61 3.68
C ALA A 297 12.20 1.36 2.90
N VAL A 298 13.04 0.32 2.92
CA VAL A 298 12.77 -1.00 2.32
C VAL A 298 12.59 -2.05 3.40
N PHE A 299 11.53 -2.84 3.27
CA PHE A 299 11.21 -3.94 4.16
C PHE A 299 11.07 -5.23 3.36
N ASP A 300 11.65 -6.30 3.88
CA ASP A 300 11.38 -7.65 3.40
C ASP A 300 10.01 -8.07 3.92
N LEU A 301 9.08 -8.46 3.04
CA LEU A 301 7.74 -8.89 3.43
C LEU A 301 7.78 -10.09 4.37
N ASN A 302 8.82 -10.92 4.31
CA ASN A 302 9.03 -12.02 5.25
C ASN A 302 9.27 -11.57 6.69
N ASP A 303 9.75 -10.33 6.90
CA ASP A 303 9.98 -9.73 8.22
C ASP A 303 8.72 -9.03 8.79
N VAL A 304 7.81 -8.59 7.92
CA VAL A 304 6.68 -7.72 8.29
C VAL A 304 5.29 -8.37 8.16
N VAL A 305 5.22 -9.54 7.54
CA VAL A 305 4.01 -10.37 7.45
C VAL A 305 4.02 -11.43 8.56
N ARG A 306 2.89 -11.60 9.26
CA ARG A 306 2.68 -12.80 10.07
C ARG A 306 2.25 -13.96 9.17
N LYS A 307 3.15 -14.90 8.90
CA LYS A 307 2.95 -16.07 8.01
C LYS A 307 3.06 -17.42 8.75
N PRO A 308 2.53 -18.52 8.19
CA PRO A 308 2.79 -19.87 8.67
C PRO A 308 4.29 -20.19 8.77
N GLU A 309 4.66 -21.11 9.66
CA GLU A 309 6.03 -21.58 9.80
C GLU A 309 6.51 -22.25 8.50
N GLY A 310 7.78 -22.00 8.14
CA GLY A 310 8.41 -22.52 6.91
C GLY A 310 7.92 -21.92 5.59
N MET A 311 6.94 -21.00 5.60
CA MET A 311 6.52 -20.28 4.40
C MET A 311 7.48 -19.13 4.06
N THR A 312 7.75 -18.95 2.77
CA THR A 312 8.50 -17.81 2.20
C THR A 312 7.61 -17.01 1.27
N ILE A 313 7.57 -15.70 1.45
CA ILE A 313 6.88 -14.75 0.58
C ILE A 313 7.86 -14.33 -0.51
N GLU A 314 7.62 -14.76 -1.74
CA GLU A 314 8.67 -14.79 -2.74
C GLU A 314 8.72 -13.55 -3.62
N THR A 315 7.57 -13.17 -4.14
CA THR A 315 7.44 -12.04 -5.05
C THR A 315 6.24 -11.19 -4.64
N ALA A 316 6.36 -9.88 -4.73
CA ALA A 316 5.22 -8.98 -4.69
C ALA A 316 5.01 -8.37 -6.08
N ILE A 317 3.92 -8.76 -6.74
CA ILE A 317 3.69 -8.51 -8.17
C ILE A 317 2.91 -7.22 -8.40
N ASP A 318 1.94 -6.94 -7.54
CA ASP A 318 1.02 -5.80 -7.71
C ASP A 318 0.57 -5.26 -6.34
N ILE A 319 0.16 -3.98 -6.30
CA ILE A 319 -0.30 -3.26 -5.12
C ILE A 319 -1.43 -2.28 -5.44
N ASN A 320 -2.55 -2.39 -4.71
CA ASN A 320 -3.70 -1.48 -4.92
C ASN A 320 -3.63 -0.19 -4.06
N ALA A 321 -4.61 0.70 -4.25
CA ALA A 321 -4.68 1.98 -3.52
C ALA A 321 -4.81 1.82 -2.00
N SER A 322 -5.36 0.69 -1.53
CA SER A 322 -5.47 0.36 -0.11
C SER A 322 -4.18 -0.24 0.47
N GLY A 323 -3.15 -0.42 -0.36
CA GLY A 323 -1.87 -1.02 0.01
C GLY A 323 -1.90 -2.53 0.12
N GLN A 324 -2.96 -3.20 -0.37
CA GLN A 324 -2.97 -4.65 -0.47
C GLN A 324 -2.02 -5.09 -1.56
N ILE A 325 -1.26 -6.15 -1.30
CA ILE A 325 -0.20 -6.65 -2.18
C ILE A 325 -0.56 -8.08 -2.57
N ILE A 326 -0.44 -8.42 -3.86
CA ILE A 326 -0.54 -9.82 -4.31
C ILE A 326 0.82 -10.34 -4.76
N GLY A 327 0.95 -11.67 -4.78
CA GLY A 327 2.17 -12.32 -5.19
C GLY A 327 2.13 -13.83 -5.03
N VAL A 328 3.30 -14.44 -5.11
CA VAL A 328 3.50 -15.88 -4.94
C VAL A 328 4.30 -16.13 -3.66
N ALA A 329 3.92 -17.18 -2.93
CA ALA A 329 4.60 -17.65 -1.74
C ALA A 329 4.86 -19.16 -1.86
N SER A 330 6.01 -19.61 -1.36
CA SER A 330 6.33 -21.02 -1.21
C SER A 330 5.97 -21.48 0.20
N PRO A 331 5.02 -22.42 0.36
CA PRO A 331 4.80 -23.07 1.65
C PRO A 331 5.97 -23.99 2.01
N ALA A 332 6.03 -24.46 3.26
CA ALA A 332 7.05 -25.41 3.72
C ALA A 332 7.00 -26.74 2.95
N GLU A 333 5.80 -27.16 2.56
CA GLU A 333 5.53 -28.34 1.76
C GLU A 333 4.45 -28.03 0.72
N GLY A 334 4.59 -28.58 -0.48
CA GLY A 334 3.64 -28.42 -1.58
C GLY A 334 4.06 -27.40 -2.62
N PRO A 335 3.20 -27.16 -3.63
CA PRO A 335 3.47 -26.19 -4.70
C PRO A 335 3.37 -24.75 -4.20
N GLU A 336 3.95 -23.83 -4.97
CA GLU A 336 3.77 -22.40 -4.82
C GLU A 336 2.28 -22.01 -4.80
N VAL A 337 1.95 -21.02 -3.97
CA VAL A 337 0.59 -20.53 -3.77
C VAL A 337 0.52 -19.02 -3.93
N GLY A 338 -0.50 -18.54 -4.65
CA GLY A 338 -0.84 -17.14 -4.68
C GLY A 338 -1.27 -16.62 -3.30
N TYR A 339 -0.95 -15.38 -2.99
CA TYR A 339 -1.38 -14.74 -1.75
C TYR A 339 -1.89 -13.32 -1.97
N ILE A 340 -2.62 -12.82 -0.96
CA ILE A 340 -2.87 -11.40 -0.75
C ILE A 340 -2.41 -11.00 0.65
N ALA A 341 -1.51 -10.01 0.73
CA ALA A 341 -1.06 -9.38 1.95
C ALA A 341 -1.83 -8.06 2.12
N THR A 342 -2.59 -7.95 3.20
CA THR A 342 -3.37 -6.76 3.53
C THR A 342 -2.67 -5.98 4.64
N PRO A 343 -2.46 -4.66 4.50
CA PRO A 343 -1.92 -3.84 5.57
C PRO A 343 -2.75 -4.02 6.83
N LYS A 344 -2.11 -4.44 7.91
CA LYS A 344 -2.71 -4.37 9.23
C LYS A 344 -2.82 -2.90 9.57
N ALA A 345 -4.04 -2.44 9.83
CA ALA A 345 -4.27 -1.07 10.26
C ALA A 345 -3.32 -0.72 11.43
N PHE A 346 -2.32 0.11 11.14
CA PHE A 346 -1.41 0.61 12.15
C PHE A 346 -2.16 1.62 12.99
N ASP A 347 -2.37 1.27 14.26
CA ASP A 347 -3.03 2.15 15.20
C ASP A 347 -2.03 2.56 16.28
N VAL A 348 -1.58 3.82 16.19
CA VAL A 348 -0.73 4.49 17.18
C VAL A 348 -1.25 4.32 18.60
N TYR A 349 -2.56 4.15 18.77
CA TYR A 349 -3.19 4.01 20.07
C TYR A 349 -3.05 2.62 20.70
N THR A 350 -2.55 1.63 19.95
CA THR A 350 -2.50 0.23 20.39
C THR A 350 -1.18 -0.49 20.13
N THR A 351 -0.29 0.09 19.33
CA THR A 351 1.00 -0.53 18.99
C THR A 351 2.11 0.02 19.88
N PRO A 352 2.74 -0.77 20.78
CA PRO A 352 3.87 -0.30 21.59
C PRO A 352 5.05 0.22 20.75
N GLY A 353 5.81 1.19 21.28
CA GLY A 353 7.00 1.75 20.63
C GLY A 353 6.92 3.26 20.43
N THR A 354 7.96 3.83 19.81
CA THR A 354 7.98 5.22 19.33
C THR A 354 7.81 5.20 17.82
N HIS A 355 6.90 6.03 17.30
CA HIS A 355 6.43 5.95 15.91
C HIS A 355 6.35 7.35 15.30
N HIS A 356 6.80 7.51 14.06
CA HIS A 356 6.45 8.68 13.26
C HIS A 356 5.24 8.36 12.39
N TYR A 357 4.12 9.06 12.58
CA TYR A 357 2.86 8.78 11.87
C TYR A 357 2.04 10.05 11.65
N ASN A 358 1.62 10.28 10.40
CA ASN A 358 0.91 11.49 9.96
C ASN A 358 1.62 12.80 10.34
N GLY A 359 2.95 12.86 10.15
CA GLY A 359 3.78 14.04 10.41
C GLY A 359 3.97 14.38 11.89
N ARG A 360 3.74 13.41 12.79
CA ARG A 360 3.82 13.57 14.24
C ARG A 360 4.56 12.39 14.86
N ASP A 361 5.32 12.65 15.91
CA ASP A 361 5.94 11.60 16.69
C ASP A 361 5.00 11.16 17.81
N TRP A 362 4.81 9.85 17.92
CA TRP A 362 3.95 9.17 18.87
C TRP A 362 4.78 8.21 19.72
N ARG A 363 4.36 7.97 20.94
CA ARG A 363 4.97 6.97 21.83
C ARG A 363 3.88 6.22 22.56
N THR A 364 3.90 4.90 22.46
CA THR A 364 2.88 4.05 23.04
C THR A 364 3.51 2.94 23.88
N THR A 365 2.97 2.73 25.09
CA THR A 365 3.36 1.64 25.98
C THR A 365 2.11 0.90 26.41
N CYS A 366 2.14 -0.44 26.46
CA CYS A 366 0.99 -1.25 26.82
C CYS A 366 1.32 -2.16 28.01
N GLU A 367 0.34 -2.35 28.89
CA GLU A 367 0.44 -3.16 30.10
C GLU A 367 -0.84 -3.98 30.32
N PRO A 368 -0.75 -5.19 30.92
CA PRO A 368 -1.93 -5.93 31.37
C PRO A 368 -2.80 -5.06 32.28
N TYR A 369 -4.11 -5.06 32.06
CA TYR A 369 -5.06 -4.28 32.84
C TYR A 369 -6.35 -5.06 33.07
N SER A 370 -6.50 -5.62 34.29
CA SER A 370 -7.65 -6.45 34.64
C SER A 370 -7.85 -7.58 33.61
N ARG A 371 -9.01 -7.63 32.93
CA ARG A 371 -9.34 -8.60 31.87
C ARG A 371 -9.09 -8.10 30.44
N THR A 372 -8.28 -7.06 30.28
CA THR A 372 -7.83 -6.55 28.96
C THR A 372 -6.37 -6.08 29.05
N THR A 373 -5.86 -5.44 28.01
CA THR A 373 -4.59 -4.70 27.99
C THR A 373 -4.89 -3.21 27.85
N ARG A 374 -4.13 -2.36 28.56
CA ARG A 374 -4.24 -0.92 28.47
C ARG A 374 -2.98 -0.34 27.84
N CYS A 375 -3.15 0.46 26.79
CA CYS A 375 -2.08 1.19 26.13
C CYS A 375 -2.14 2.68 26.48
N ARG A 376 -1.03 3.25 26.93
CA ARG A 376 -0.84 4.69 27.08
C ARG A 376 -0.20 5.23 25.81
N THR A 377 -0.84 6.21 25.18
CA THR A 377 -0.31 6.90 24.01
C THR A 377 0.06 8.33 24.35
N GLU A 378 1.23 8.74 23.90
CA GLU A 378 1.80 10.07 24.04
C GLU A 378 2.18 10.60 22.65
N ILE A 379 2.21 11.92 22.53
CA ILE A 379 2.51 12.61 21.29
C ILE A 379 3.51 13.75 21.55
N GLN A 380 4.43 13.94 20.64
CA GLN A 380 5.36 15.08 20.65
C GLN A 380 4.56 16.35 20.36
N ALA A 381 4.47 17.23 21.36
CA ALA A 381 3.67 18.44 21.28
C ALA A 381 4.34 19.60 22.03
N THR A 382 3.89 20.82 21.72
CA THR A 382 4.15 22.00 22.57
C THR A 382 2.93 22.22 23.45
N THR A 383 3.13 22.11 24.76
CA THR A 383 2.11 22.38 25.79
C THR A 383 2.44 23.67 26.52
N ILE A 384 1.45 24.25 27.19
CA ILE A 384 1.62 25.44 28.03
C ILE A 384 1.55 24.98 29.48
N GLN A 385 2.63 25.18 30.21
CA GLN A 385 2.74 24.88 31.64
C GLN A 385 2.75 26.18 32.44
N VAL A 386 2.24 26.13 33.68
CA VAL A 386 2.34 27.24 34.62
C VAL A 386 3.46 26.92 35.61
N ILE A 387 4.58 27.62 35.49
CA ILE A 387 5.76 27.45 36.36
C ILE A 387 5.99 28.76 37.08
N ASN A 388 5.95 28.75 38.41
CA ASN A 388 6.12 29.95 39.26
C ASN A 388 5.21 31.12 38.84
N GLY A 389 3.94 30.82 38.51
CA GLY A 389 2.95 31.81 38.07
C GLY A 389 3.14 32.33 36.64
N ARG A 390 4.07 31.79 35.85
CA ARG A 390 4.32 32.18 34.46
C ARG A 390 3.92 31.08 33.48
N TYR A 391 3.34 31.47 32.35
CA TYR A 391 3.05 30.56 31.23
C TYR A 391 4.33 30.27 30.46
N VAL A 392 4.68 28.99 30.36
CA VAL A 392 5.89 28.49 29.70
C VAL A 392 5.48 27.50 28.61
N HIS A 393 5.99 27.72 27.40
CA HIS A 393 5.85 26.76 26.30
C HIS A 393 6.84 25.62 26.51
N ALA A 394 6.34 24.43 26.83
CA ALA A 394 7.12 23.22 27.03
C ALA A 394 6.93 22.28 25.85
N LYS A 395 8.01 22.03 25.10
CA LYS A 395 8.04 21.03 24.02
C LYS A 395 8.47 19.68 24.61
N GLY A 396 7.68 18.63 24.37
CA GLY A 396 7.98 17.29 24.87
C GLY A 396 6.89 16.28 24.57
N TRP A 397 7.00 15.09 25.17
CA TRP A 397 5.96 14.08 25.13
C TRP A 397 4.78 14.51 26.00
N ALA A 398 3.61 14.65 25.39
CA ALA A 398 2.37 14.97 26.05
C ALA A 398 1.44 13.75 26.00
N PHE A 399 0.68 13.53 27.08
CA PHE A 399 -0.36 12.51 27.10
C PHE A 399 -1.39 12.78 26.00
N ASN A 400 -1.70 11.75 25.22
CA ASN A 400 -2.79 11.80 24.25
C ASN A 400 -4.03 11.08 24.78
N ASN A 401 -3.91 9.78 25.07
CA ASN A 401 -5.02 8.98 25.58
C ASN A 401 -4.57 7.66 26.21
N LEU A 402 -5.49 7.00 26.91
CA LEU A 402 -5.43 5.59 27.22
C LEU A 402 -6.30 4.80 26.24
N THR A 403 -5.89 3.60 25.86
CA THR A 403 -6.65 2.70 25.01
C THR A 403 -6.78 1.35 25.69
N TYR A 404 -8.01 0.90 25.87
CA TYR A 404 -8.29 -0.44 26.32
C TYR A 404 -8.49 -1.33 25.09
N LEU A 405 -7.62 -2.32 24.93
CA LEU A 405 -7.60 -3.21 23.77
C LEU A 405 -8.90 -4.03 23.67
N PRO A 406 -9.19 -4.59 22.47
CA PRO A 406 -10.43 -5.31 22.20
C PRO A 406 -10.75 -6.35 23.29
N SER A 407 -11.96 -6.25 23.85
CA SER A 407 -12.45 -7.10 24.94
C SER A 407 -13.98 -7.19 24.91
N ALA A 408 -14.58 -8.19 25.56
CA ALA A 408 -16.03 -8.38 25.48
C ALA A 408 -16.79 -7.18 26.08
N ARG A 409 -17.81 -6.66 25.37
CA ARG A 409 -18.62 -5.51 25.81
C ARG A 409 -19.27 -5.73 27.19
N THR A 410 -19.56 -6.98 27.54
CA THR A 410 -20.09 -7.37 28.85
C THR A 410 -19.17 -7.03 30.02
N LEU A 411 -17.85 -6.97 29.80
CA LEU A 411 -16.86 -6.55 30.81
C LEU A 411 -16.99 -5.08 31.20
N TRP A 412 -17.57 -4.28 30.31
CA TRP A 412 -17.69 -2.84 30.42
C TRP A 412 -19.10 -2.40 30.79
N LYS A 413 -19.98 -3.35 31.13
CA LYS A 413 -21.35 -3.07 31.54
C LYS A 413 -21.32 -2.11 32.74
N SER A 414 -22.03 -1.00 32.62
CA SER A 414 -22.08 0.09 33.62
C SER A 414 -20.77 0.85 33.83
N ASN A 415 -19.73 0.62 33.02
CA ASN A 415 -18.52 1.43 33.07
C ASN A 415 -18.74 2.71 32.24
N PRO A 416 -18.64 3.91 32.84
CA PRO A 416 -18.85 5.17 32.14
C PRO A 416 -17.97 5.40 30.90
N LEU A 417 -16.79 4.77 30.82
CA LEU A 417 -15.89 4.89 29.67
C LEU A 417 -16.40 4.16 28.40
N ALA A 418 -17.40 3.29 28.57
CA ALA A 418 -17.97 2.45 27.52
C ALA A 418 -19.52 2.55 27.43
N GLN A 419 -20.09 3.46 28.22
CA GLN A 419 -21.52 3.75 28.24
C GLN A 419 -21.74 5.13 27.61
N PRO A 420 -22.46 5.26 26.48
CA PRO A 420 -22.74 6.55 25.87
C PRO A 420 -23.43 7.52 26.83
N GLY A 421 -23.07 8.81 26.76
CA GLY A 421 -23.68 9.89 27.54
C GLY A 421 -22.68 10.70 28.38
N ASN A 422 -23.24 11.59 29.21
CA ASN A 422 -22.47 12.39 30.15
C ASN A 422 -22.46 11.72 31.53
N HIS A 423 -21.31 11.72 32.19
CA HIS A 423 -21.10 11.04 33.47
C HIS A 423 -20.34 11.94 34.43
N THR A 424 -20.60 11.80 35.72
CA THR A 424 -19.77 12.39 36.77
C THR A 424 -19.03 11.27 37.49
N ILE A 425 -17.70 11.30 37.45
CA ILE A 425 -16.84 10.28 38.06
C ILE A 425 -15.82 11.00 38.95
N ASN A 426 -15.87 10.74 40.25
CA ASN A 426 -14.98 11.36 41.25
C ASN A 426 -14.93 12.90 41.13
N GLY A 427 -16.09 13.53 40.94
CA GLY A 427 -16.23 14.99 40.80
C GLY A 427 -15.80 15.55 39.43
N ARG A 428 -15.38 14.71 38.48
CA ARG A 428 -15.03 15.13 37.12
C ARG A 428 -16.16 14.83 36.14
N GLN A 429 -16.38 15.74 35.19
CA GLN A 429 -17.34 15.56 34.12
C GLN A 429 -16.70 14.78 32.96
N TRP A 430 -17.40 13.76 32.48
CA TRP A 430 -17.00 12.87 31.40
C TRP A 430 -18.09 12.83 30.33
N LYS A 431 -17.69 12.69 29.06
CA LYS A 431 -18.59 12.44 27.93
C LYS A 431 -18.10 11.22 27.19
N THR A 432 -18.98 10.28 26.88
CA THR A 432 -18.64 9.05 26.15
C THR A 432 -19.55 8.90 24.93
N GLU A 433 -18.96 8.52 23.82
CA GLU A 433 -19.63 8.23 22.55
C GLU A 433 -19.19 6.83 22.09
N CYS A 434 -20.07 6.08 21.42
CA CYS A 434 -19.76 4.73 20.93
C CYS A 434 -20.45 4.46 19.59
N ASP A 435 -19.89 3.53 18.81
CA ASP A 435 -20.48 2.95 17.60
C ASP A 435 -21.01 3.96 16.57
N ASN A 436 -20.34 5.11 16.46
CA ASN A 436 -20.69 6.17 15.51
C ASN A 436 -19.55 6.45 14.52
N ALA A 437 -19.77 7.33 13.54
CA ALA A 437 -18.77 7.68 12.52
C ALA A 437 -17.46 8.22 13.11
N HIS A 438 -17.49 8.81 14.31
CA HIS A 438 -16.31 9.36 14.98
C HIS A 438 -15.52 8.31 15.77
N THR A 439 -16.17 7.29 16.30
CA THR A 439 -15.55 6.22 17.10
C THR A 439 -15.22 4.97 16.29
N GLY A 440 -15.88 4.78 15.15
CA GLY A 440 -15.94 3.50 14.45
C GLY A 440 -16.92 2.52 15.12
N ARG A 441 -17.16 1.38 14.45
CA ARG A 441 -17.90 0.25 15.03
C ARG A 441 -17.04 -0.49 16.06
N ASN A 442 -17.68 -1.09 17.06
CA ASN A 442 -17.03 -1.84 18.14
C ASN A 442 -16.04 -0.99 18.95
N GLY A 443 -16.38 0.28 19.17
CA GLY A 443 -15.52 1.19 19.89
C GLY A 443 -16.27 2.31 20.59
N CYS A 444 -15.70 2.77 21.70
CA CYS A 444 -16.10 3.99 22.39
C CYS A 444 -14.92 4.95 22.50
N ARG A 445 -15.21 6.24 22.49
CA ARG A 445 -14.28 7.31 22.89
C ARG A 445 -14.87 8.08 24.06
N SER A 446 -14.06 8.33 25.07
CA SER A 446 -14.45 9.17 26.20
C SER A 446 -13.54 10.40 26.35
N TYR A 447 -14.16 11.48 26.77
CA TYR A 447 -13.62 12.81 26.91
C TYR A 447 -13.82 13.26 28.34
N MET A 448 -12.87 14.03 28.87
CA MET A 448 -12.96 14.64 30.19
C MET A 448 -13.05 16.15 30.02
N LEU A 449 -13.96 16.80 30.75
CA LEU A 449 -14.03 18.25 30.79
C LEU A 449 -12.89 18.76 31.67
N VAL A 450 -11.99 19.55 31.09
CA VAL A 450 -10.85 20.12 31.79
C VAL A 450 -10.64 21.58 31.38
N SER A 451 -10.08 22.37 32.28
CA SER A 451 -9.62 23.71 31.96
C SER A 451 -8.31 23.62 31.18
N VAL A 452 -8.33 24.09 29.94
CA VAL A 452 -7.18 24.16 29.03
C VAL A 452 -6.69 25.59 28.91
N ILE A 453 -5.38 25.75 28.72
CA ILE A 453 -4.79 27.04 28.41
C ILE A 453 -4.65 27.15 26.90
N THR A 454 -5.15 28.23 26.32
CA THR A 454 -4.94 28.59 24.91
C THR A 454 -4.00 29.78 24.81
N ALA A 455 -3.00 29.69 23.93
CA ALA A 455 -2.14 30.80 23.55
C ALA A 455 -2.54 31.35 22.17
N THR A 456 -2.64 32.68 22.07
CA THR A 456 -2.93 33.39 20.81
C THR A 456 -1.79 34.36 20.53
N ALA A 457 -1.16 34.24 19.35
CA ALA A 457 -0.04 35.11 18.97
C ALA A 457 -0.51 36.56 18.80
N THR A 458 0.30 37.50 19.28
CA THR A 458 0.05 38.95 19.14
C THR A 458 0.80 39.53 17.93
N THR A 459 0.25 40.58 17.33
CA THR A 459 0.82 41.27 16.17
C THR A 459 2.18 41.94 16.43
N GLY A 460 2.54 42.18 17.70
CA GLY A 460 3.83 42.73 18.13
C GLY A 460 4.85 41.69 18.62
N GLY A 461 4.55 40.39 18.49
CA GLY A 461 5.35 39.32 19.09
C GLY A 461 4.92 38.97 20.51
N GLY A 462 5.03 37.68 20.86
CA GLY A 462 4.52 37.13 22.12
C GLY A 462 3.13 36.48 21.98
N TYR A 463 2.52 36.15 23.13
CA TYR A 463 1.24 35.46 23.21
C TYR A 463 0.34 36.05 24.31
N THR A 464 -0.97 36.11 24.05
CA THR A 464 -1.99 36.22 25.10
C THR A 464 -2.47 34.83 25.49
N TYR A 465 -2.74 34.63 26.78
CA TYR A 465 -3.19 33.36 27.33
C TYR A 465 -4.61 33.49 27.87
N ALA A 466 -5.43 32.47 27.63
CA ALA A 466 -6.76 32.36 28.20
C ALA A 466 -6.98 30.94 28.73
N VAL A 467 -7.71 30.84 29.84
CA VAL A 467 -8.18 29.56 30.38
C VAL A 467 -9.61 29.36 29.92
N ARG A 468 -9.92 28.17 29.39
CA ARG A 468 -11.29 27.79 29.03
C ARG A 468 -11.52 26.32 29.31
N ASP A 469 -12.75 25.96 29.64
CA ASP A 469 -13.12 24.55 29.77
C ASP A 469 -13.33 23.93 28.38
N ALA A 470 -12.81 22.73 28.19
CA ALA A 470 -12.95 21.97 26.96
C ALA A 470 -13.07 20.48 27.23
N TRP A 471 -13.87 19.80 26.41
CA TRP A 471 -13.88 18.34 26.35
C TRP A 471 -12.61 17.86 25.67
N VAL A 472 -11.72 17.26 26.45
CA VAL A 472 -10.44 16.74 25.96
C VAL A 472 -10.52 15.23 25.87
N PHE A 473 -10.13 14.70 24.70
CA PHE A 473 -10.06 13.28 24.44
C PHE A 473 -9.16 12.58 25.46
N ASN A 474 -9.61 11.45 26.01
CA ASN A 474 -8.92 10.82 27.13
C ASN A 474 -8.83 9.29 27.01
N ASN A 475 -9.89 8.61 26.58
CA ASN A 475 -9.85 7.15 26.44
C ASN A 475 -10.47 6.63 25.15
N ILE A 476 -9.97 5.48 24.71
CA ILE A 476 -10.60 4.59 23.74
C ILE A 476 -10.90 3.27 24.45
N VAL A 477 -12.10 2.72 24.26
CA VAL A 477 -12.41 1.33 24.62
C VAL A 477 -12.77 0.59 23.34
N LYS A 478 -12.09 -0.51 23.03
CA LYS A 478 -12.39 -1.36 21.87
C LYS A 478 -13.11 -2.64 22.29
N PHE A 479 -14.00 -3.14 21.44
CA PHE A 479 -14.74 -4.38 21.64
C PHE A 479 -14.35 -5.45 20.60
N ASN A 480 -14.49 -6.73 20.98
CA ASN A 480 -14.37 -7.88 20.08
C ASN A 480 -15.66 -8.14 19.32
#